data_AF-A0A0C9ZAU8-F1
#
_entry.id   AF-A0A0C9ZAU8-F1
#
_cell.length_a   1.000
_cell.length_b   1.000
_cell.length_c   1.000
_cell.angle_alpha   90.00
_cell.angle_beta   90.00
_cell.angle_gamma   90.00
#
_symmetry.space_group_name_H-M   'P 1'
#
loop_
_entity.id
_entity.type
_entity.pdbx_description
1 polymer ?
#
loop_
_entity_poly.entity_id
_entity_poly.type
_entity_poly.pdbx_seq_one_letter_code
_entity_poly.pdbx_strand_id
1 'polypeptide(L)'
;LDGLAREAKALQERKSFIAQERIRLQNKAADEAELISRLQRITLVTDEIGTKSKELSSTYEANLDDLSPLFSKLLVEFPAEFDKYHLDEIVVAAILPIVRRVVAQWNPLRDPSGLVSTLRGWKQALKVNAADETSQVQKPMTPYESLLWNVWLPKVRTCINNEWSPEDPTPAVKFYETWAGFLPGFVRDNILDQLIIPKINRAIASWDPKHPTVSLQRLVFPWLPHLGLRVEDVLDDARRKLRSFLRHWAPADGVPEDFSMWRDVFEKSDWDAMLLKHVVPKLGLVLREEFRVNPRNQDMTPLAQVLPWSTLLRPSVFSQLLETEFFPKWLDVLHMWLVQPRVSFEEVAQWYSFWKATFPENVQNIPGVARGFTRGLQLVNTAIELGPDAPKKLKRPDYREELAAAAIGTSATNVSAPPKKTVPLRTQEVTFRSIVEEYAAEHNLLFIPTGRAHEKSRMPLFRVSNASGKGGILVYVQDDAVWAPAEGDEYRAITLEEMVLKVNK
;
A
#
# COMPACT_ATOMS: atom_id res chain seq x y z
N LEU A 1 28.30 55.64 -73.22
CA LEU A 1 27.80 56.11 -71.91
C LEU A 1 27.23 54.95 -71.07
N ASP A 2 26.44 54.04 -71.65
CA ASP A 2 25.89 52.87 -70.92
C ASP A 2 26.91 51.87 -70.36
N GLY A 3 28.04 51.65 -71.05
CA GLY A 3 29.10 50.76 -70.54
C GLY A 3 29.77 51.28 -69.27
N LEU A 4 30.08 52.57 -69.23
CA LEU A 4 30.62 53.26 -68.05
C LEU A 4 29.62 53.31 -66.89
N ALA A 5 28.32 53.44 -67.17
CA ALA A 5 27.29 53.39 -66.14
C ALA A 5 27.13 51.99 -65.52
N ARG A 6 27.23 50.92 -66.33
CA ARG A 6 27.25 49.54 -65.83
C ARG A 6 28.50 49.23 -65.02
N GLU A 7 29.65 49.69 -65.48
CA GLU A 7 30.93 49.50 -64.80
C GLU A 7 30.99 50.28 -63.47
N ALA A 8 30.48 51.52 -63.45
CA ALA A 8 30.31 52.29 -62.22
C ALA A 8 29.34 51.63 -61.23
N LYS A 9 28.23 51.05 -61.72
CA LYS A 9 27.27 50.30 -60.89
C LYS A 9 27.90 49.01 -60.31
N ALA A 10 28.63 48.25 -61.11
CA ALA A 10 29.35 47.06 -60.65
C ALA A 10 30.45 47.40 -59.62
N LEU A 11 31.15 48.53 -59.80
CA LEU A 11 32.10 49.05 -58.82
C LEU A 11 31.41 49.46 -57.51
N GLN A 12 30.25 50.11 -57.60
CA GLN A 12 29.45 50.50 -56.43
C GLN A 12 28.96 49.27 -55.65
N GLU A 13 28.48 48.24 -56.34
CA GLU A 13 28.05 46.96 -55.75
C GLU A 13 29.23 46.19 -55.13
N ARG A 14 30.39 46.17 -55.77
CA ARG A 14 31.60 45.54 -55.20
C ARG A 14 32.09 46.30 -53.97
N LYS A 15 32.02 47.63 -53.99
CA LYS A 15 32.38 48.48 -52.84
C LYS A 15 31.41 48.29 -51.67
N SER A 16 30.10 48.19 -51.94
CA SER A 16 29.10 47.92 -50.89
C SER A 16 29.26 46.51 -50.31
N PHE A 17 29.53 45.51 -51.14
CA PHE A 17 29.82 44.15 -50.70
C PHE A 17 31.07 44.10 -49.80
N ILE A 18 32.19 44.72 -50.21
CA ILE A 18 33.40 44.78 -49.39
C ILE A 18 33.14 45.52 -48.07
N ALA A 19 32.34 46.59 -48.09
CA ALA A 19 31.98 47.31 -46.87
C ALA A 19 31.15 46.44 -45.90
N GLN A 20 30.15 45.72 -46.42
CA GLN A 20 29.35 44.77 -45.63
C GLN A 20 30.21 43.63 -45.07
N GLU A 21 31.10 43.07 -45.89
CA GLU A 21 31.99 41.99 -45.47
C GLU A 21 33.00 42.46 -44.42
N ARG A 22 33.50 43.69 -44.55
CA ARG A 22 34.37 44.31 -43.53
C ARG A 22 33.63 44.48 -42.20
N ILE A 23 32.37 44.94 -42.22
CA ILE A 23 31.54 45.06 -41.00
C ILE A 23 31.31 43.67 -40.40
N ARG A 24 30.97 42.67 -41.21
CA ARG A 24 30.78 41.28 -40.77
C ARG A 24 32.01 40.71 -40.06
N LEU A 25 33.20 40.88 -40.68
CA LEU A 25 34.46 40.41 -40.11
C LEU A 25 34.85 41.19 -38.86
N GLN A 26 34.58 42.50 -38.82
CA GLN A 26 34.86 43.31 -37.64
C GLN A 26 33.98 42.92 -36.44
N ASN A 27 32.69 42.65 -36.67
CA ASN A 27 31.80 42.14 -35.65
C ASN A 27 32.26 40.76 -35.16
N LYS A 28 32.60 39.86 -36.08
CA LYS A 28 33.12 38.53 -35.71
C LYS A 28 34.41 38.62 -34.89
N ALA A 29 35.33 39.52 -35.25
CA ALA A 29 36.55 39.73 -34.49
C ALA A 29 36.28 40.31 -33.10
N ALA A 30 35.28 41.19 -32.96
CA ALA A 30 34.85 41.70 -31.66
C ALA A 30 34.24 40.58 -30.78
N ASP A 31 33.36 39.75 -31.35
CA ASP A 31 32.75 38.61 -30.65
C ASP A 31 33.81 37.60 -30.19
N GLU A 32 34.79 37.28 -31.04
CA GLU A 32 35.91 36.40 -30.69
C GLU A 32 36.80 37.01 -29.61
N ALA A 33 37.08 38.32 -29.66
CA ALA A 33 37.87 39.01 -28.62
C ALA A 33 37.15 39.02 -27.26
N GLU A 34 35.83 39.21 -27.25
CA GLU A 34 35.01 39.11 -26.04
C GLU A 34 35.04 37.69 -25.47
N LEU A 35 34.88 36.67 -26.33
CA LEU A 35 34.96 35.27 -25.92
C LEU A 35 36.32 34.93 -25.30
N ILE A 36 37.43 35.39 -25.91
CA ILE A 36 38.77 35.21 -25.35
C ILE A 36 38.89 35.87 -23.97
N SER A 37 38.40 37.10 -23.82
CA SER A 37 38.42 37.80 -22.52
C SER A 37 37.60 37.05 -21.46
N ARG A 38 36.43 36.51 -21.83
CA ARG A 38 35.59 35.71 -20.92
C ARG A 38 36.28 34.42 -20.51
N LEU A 39 36.85 33.67 -21.46
CA LEU A 39 37.62 32.44 -21.18
C LEU A 39 38.83 32.70 -20.27
N GLN A 40 39.56 33.79 -20.48
CA GLN A 40 40.67 34.18 -19.59
C GLN A 40 40.22 34.45 -18.15
N ARG A 41 39.05 35.05 -17.95
CA ARG A 41 38.50 35.23 -16.60
C ARG A 41 38.09 33.90 -15.97
N ILE A 42 37.51 32.99 -16.76
CA ILE A 42 37.16 31.64 -16.28
C ILE A 42 38.40 30.86 -15.86
N THR A 43 39.49 30.93 -16.63
CA THR A 43 40.74 30.26 -16.25
C THR A 43 41.32 30.83 -14.95
N LEU A 44 41.26 32.15 -14.74
CA LEU A 44 41.70 32.76 -13.47
C LEU A 44 40.89 32.26 -12.28
N VAL A 45 39.56 32.18 -12.40
CA VAL A 45 38.69 31.65 -11.33
C VAL A 45 38.96 30.16 -11.10
N THR A 46 39.20 29.40 -12.16
CA THR A 46 39.53 27.96 -12.08
C THR A 46 40.86 27.73 -11.37
N ASP A 47 41.88 28.55 -11.67
CA ASP A 47 43.18 28.50 -11.02
C ASP A 47 43.05 28.86 -9.53
N GLU A 48 42.25 29.88 -9.19
CA GLU A 48 41.93 30.26 -7.81
C GLU A 48 41.21 29.14 -7.04
N ILE A 49 40.28 28.43 -7.68
CA ILE A 49 39.66 27.23 -7.11
C ILE A 49 40.71 26.15 -6.86
N GLY A 50 41.62 25.94 -7.82
CA GLY A 50 42.69 24.95 -7.73
C GLY A 50 43.69 25.25 -6.61
N THR A 51 44.09 26.51 -6.42
CA THR A 51 44.98 26.92 -5.33
C THR A 51 44.27 26.77 -3.99
N LYS A 52 43.03 27.27 -3.86
CA LYS A 52 42.24 27.17 -2.63
C LYS A 52 41.97 25.72 -2.24
N SER A 53 41.65 24.85 -3.20
CA SER A 53 41.47 23.41 -2.97
C SER A 53 42.74 22.75 -2.41
N LYS A 54 43.92 23.08 -2.94
CA LYS A 54 45.21 22.54 -2.46
C LYS A 54 45.54 23.03 -1.05
N GLU A 55 45.28 24.30 -0.75
CA GLU A 55 45.43 24.86 0.60
C GLU A 55 44.53 24.14 1.59
N LEU A 56 43.23 24.03 1.28
CA LEU A 56 42.25 23.35 2.13
C LEU A 56 42.58 21.87 2.31
N SER A 57 43.08 21.19 1.29
CA SER A 57 43.49 19.78 1.39
C SER A 57 44.65 19.58 2.38
N SER A 58 45.49 20.60 2.56
CA SER A 58 46.65 20.57 3.46
C SER A 58 46.28 20.93 4.91
N THR A 59 45.17 21.66 5.11
CA THR A 59 44.69 22.06 6.43
C THR A 59 43.86 20.97 7.09
N TYR A 60 44.10 20.69 8.38
CA TYR A 60 43.40 19.63 9.13
C TYR A 60 41.90 19.92 9.31
N GLU A 61 41.54 21.13 9.72
CA GLU A 61 40.15 21.62 9.84
C GLU A 61 39.77 22.46 8.62
N ALA A 62 39.68 21.81 7.45
CA ALA A 62 39.27 22.50 6.23
C ALA A 62 37.75 22.68 6.20
N ASN A 63 37.29 23.94 6.11
CA ASN A 63 35.91 24.24 5.82
C ASN A 63 35.67 24.22 4.30
N LEU A 64 34.81 23.31 3.84
CA LEU A 64 34.41 23.25 2.44
C LEU A 64 33.70 24.53 1.98
N ASP A 65 33.00 25.23 2.88
CA ASP A 65 32.23 26.43 2.55
C ASP A 65 33.09 27.58 2.00
N ASP A 66 34.41 27.57 2.26
CA ASP A 66 35.38 28.53 1.71
C ASP A 66 35.43 28.53 0.17
N LEU A 67 35.02 27.43 -0.49
CA LEU A 67 34.92 27.33 -1.94
C LEU A 67 33.61 27.93 -2.50
N SER A 68 32.60 28.17 -1.65
CA SER A 68 31.28 28.66 -2.06
C SER A 68 31.30 29.97 -2.84
N PRO A 69 32.10 31.00 -2.46
CA PRO A 69 32.16 32.25 -3.22
C PRO A 69 32.68 32.03 -4.65
N LEU A 70 33.65 31.14 -4.83
CA LEU A 70 34.24 30.84 -6.14
C LEU A 70 33.27 30.06 -7.03
N PHE A 71 32.52 29.11 -6.46
CA PHE A 71 31.47 28.39 -7.19
C PHE A 71 30.32 29.32 -7.58
N SER A 72 29.93 30.23 -6.67
CA SER A 72 28.90 31.24 -6.95
C SER A 72 29.35 32.18 -8.07
N LYS A 73 30.63 32.58 -8.09
CA LYS A 73 31.20 33.40 -9.15
C LYS A 73 31.12 32.71 -10.52
N LEU A 74 31.47 31.42 -10.60
CA LEU A 74 31.32 30.63 -11.82
C LEU A 74 29.87 30.59 -12.31
N LEU A 75 28.91 30.34 -11.41
CA LEU A 75 27.49 30.23 -11.77
C LEU A 75 26.86 31.57 -12.19
N VAL A 76 27.24 32.68 -11.53
CA VAL A 76 26.62 33.98 -11.76
C VAL A 76 27.27 34.74 -12.92
N GLU A 77 28.60 34.76 -13.01
CA GLU A 77 29.31 35.52 -14.05
C GLU A 77 29.43 34.75 -15.39
N PHE A 78 29.41 33.41 -15.34
CA PHE A 78 29.69 32.54 -16.49
C PHE A 78 28.67 31.38 -16.68
N PRO A 79 27.35 31.61 -16.62
CA PRO A 79 26.36 30.53 -16.69
C PRO A 79 26.37 29.76 -18.01
N ALA A 80 26.50 30.46 -19.15
CA ALA A 80 26.52 29.82 -20.47
C ALA A 80 27.77 28.96 -20.67
N GLU A 81 28.92 29.45 -20.20
CA GLU A 81 30.18 28.73 -20.24
C GLU A 81 30.24 27.57 -19.25
N PHE A 82 29.56 27.70 -18.10
CA PHE A 82 29.45 26.65 -17.10
C PHE A 82 28.90 25.35 -17.70
N ASP A 83 27.83 25.47 -18.47
CA ASP A 83 27.22 24.33 -19.17
C ASP A 83 27.99 23.93 -20.42
N LYS A 84 28.43 24.91 -21.23
CA LYS A 84 29.12 24.64 -22.51
C LYS A 84 30.46 23.92 -22.32
N TYR A 85 31.20 24.24 -21.26
CA TYR A 85 32.54 23.69 -20.99
C TYR A 85 32.58 22.76 -19.79
N HIS A 86 31.42 22.30 -19.29
CA HIS A 86 31.32 21.33 -18.19
C HIS A 86 32.13 21.73 -16.94
N LEU A 87 32.00 22.99 -16.52
CA LEU A 87 32.77 23.50 -15.37
C LEU A 87 32.36 22.82 -14.04
N ASP A 88 31.28 22.04 -14.02
CA ASP A 88 30.93 21.15 -12.92
C ASP A 88 32.01 20.07 -12.63
N GLU A 89 32.79 19.66 -13.62
CA GLU A 89 33.95 18.78 -13.43
C GLU A 89 35.01 19.42 -12.52
N ILE A 90 35.27 20.71 -12.71
CA ILE A 90 36.23 21.48 -11.91
C ILE A 90 35.73 21.60 -10.47
N VAL A 91 34.43 21.89 -10.29
CA VAL A 91 33.79 21.98 -8.96
C VAL A 91 33.97 20.66 -8.21
N VAL A 92 33.66 19.53 -8.86
CA VAL A 92 33.81 18.21 -8.24
C VAL A 92 35.27 17.86 -7.97
N ALA A 93 36.18 18.13 -8.91
CA ALA A 93 37.61 17.88 -8.74
C ALA A 93 38.19 18.68 -7.56
N ALA A 94 37.73 19.92 -7.36
CA ALA A 94 38.19 20.79 -6.27
C ALA A 94 37.76 20.28 -4.88
N ILE A 95 36.56 19.72 -4.75
CA ILE A 95 36.06 19.23 -3.45
C ILE A 95 36.49 17.80 -3.14
N LEU A 96 36.82 17.01 -4.17
CA LEU A 96 37.08 15.57 -4.06
C LEU A 96 38.11 15.18 -2.98
N PRO A 97 39.29 15.84 -2.85
CA PRO A 97 40.28 15.45 -1.84
C PRO A 97 39.75 15.62 -0.41
N ILE A 98 39.04 16.72 -0.16
CA ILE A 98 38.48 17.06 1.15
C ILE A 98 37.30 16.13 1.46
N VAL A 99 36.41 15.90 0.49
CA VAL A 99 35.28 14.98 0.63
C VAL A 99 35.77 13.55 0.93
N ARG A 100 36.81 13.06 0.24
CA ARG A 100 37.40 11.74 0.56
C ARG A 100 37.85 11.64 2.01
N ARG A 101 38.50 12.68 2.53
CA ARG A 101 38.96 12.73 3.93
C ARG A 101 37.78 12.76 4.92
N VAL A 102 36.80 13.63 4.67
CA VAL A 102 35.60 13.76 5.52
C VAL A 102 34.81 12.45 5.52
N VAL A 103 34.54 11.88 4.34
CA VAL A 103 33.80 10.61 4.19
C VAL A 103 34.52 9.44 4.87
N ALA A 104 35.87 9.42 4.86
CA ALA A 104 36.61 8.37 5.54
C ALA A 104 36.32 8.31 7.05
N GLN A 105 36.16 9.48 7.69
CA GLN A 105 35.90 9.62 9.13
C GLN A 105 34.41 9.67 9.49
N TRP A 106 33.57 10.03 8.54
CA TRP A 106 32.12 10.20 8.73
C TRP A 106 31.41 8.88 9.06
N ASN A 107 30.42 8.91 9.95
CA ASN A 107 29.51 7.78 10.16
C ASN A 107 28.09 8.20 9.73
N PRO A 108 27.58 7.69 8.59
CA PRO A 108 26.28 8.08 8.06
C PRO A 108 25.09 7.76 8.96
N LEU A 109 25.20 6.72 9.80
CA LEU A 109 24.12 6.28 10.68
C LEU A 109 24.05 7.11 11.97
N ARG A 110 25.18 7.68 12.40
CA ARG A 110 25.26 8.55 13.59
C ARG A 110 25.03 10.02 13.27
N ASP A 111 25.58 10.48 12.15
CA ASP A 111 25.36 11.83 11.62
C ASP A 111 24.82 11.77 10.18
N PRO A 112 23.50 11.58 10.01
CA PRO A 112 22.84 11.58 8.71
C PRO A 112 23.05 12.86 7.88
N SER A 113 23.23 14.01 8.55
CA SER A 113 23.31 15.33 7.93
C SER A 113 24.70 15.70 7.41
N GLY A 114 25.72 14.89 7.72
CA GLY A 114 27.10 15.15 7.28
C GLY A 114 27.16 15.45 5.79
N LEU A 115 27.89 16.50 5.39
CA LEU A 115 28.02 17.02 4.01
C LEU A 115 26.73 17.59 3.38
N VAL A 116 25.52 17.24 3.84
CA VAL A 116 24.26 17.69 3.21
C VAL A 116 24.10 19.20 3.29
N SER A 117 24.47 19.83 4.41
CA SER A 117 24.43 21.29 4.57
C SER A 117 25.28 22.00 3.52
N THR A 118 26.52 21.56 3.35
CA THR A 118 27.48 22.09 2.37
C THR A 118 27.01 21.83 0.94
N LEU A 119 26.62 20.59 0.61
CA LEU A 119 26.17 20.22 -0.74
C LEU A 119 24.88 20.94 -1.14
N ARG A 120 24.01 21.30 -0.18
CA ARG A 120 22.78 22.06 -0.44
C ARG A 120 23.06 23.42 -1.06
N GLY A 121 24.08 24.12 -0.58
CA GLY A 121 24.50 25.41 -1.15
C GLY A 121 25.02 25.27 -2.58
N TRP A 122 25.50 24.08 -2.95
CA TRP A 122 26.13 23.81 -4.24
C TRP A 122 25.27 22.99 -5.19
N LYS A 123 23.97 22.87 -4.93
CA LYS A 123 23.05 22.03 -5.73
C LYS A 123 23.13 22.34 -7.23
N GLN A 124 23.21 23.63 -7.59
CA GLN A 124 23.36 24.09 -8.98
C GLN A 124 24.76 23.82 -9.53
N ALA A 125 25.81 24.13 -8.77
CA ALA A 125 27.20 23.92 -9.18
C ALA A 125 27.54 22.44 -9.41
N LEU A 126 26.91 21.54 -8.64
CA LEU A 126 27.09 20.10 -8.74
C LEU A 126 26.08 19.44 -9.70
N LYS A 127 25.17 20.20 -10.30
CA LYS A 127 24.10 19.69 -11.17
C LYS A 127 23.32 18.51 -10.54
N VAL A 128 23.04 18.62 -9.24
CA VAL A 128 22.39 17.54 -8.47
C VAL A 128 21.00 17.26 -9.06
N ASN A 129 20.81 16.05 -9.58
CA ASN A 129 19.58 15.60 -10.22
C ASN A 129 19.12 16.52 -11.37
N ALA A 130 20.06 17.15 -12.10
CA ALA A 130 19.75 18.05 -13.21
C ALA A 130 19.40 17.33 -14.53
N ALA A 131 19.59 16.02 -14.61
CA ALA A 131 19.22 15.23 -15.78
C ALA A 131 17.75 14.80 -15.69
N ASP A 132 16.95 15.17 -16.68
CA ASP A 132 15.60 14.62 -16.85
C ASP A 132 15.69 13.09 -17.02
N GLU A 133 14.97 12.35 -16.17
CA GLU A 133 14.85 10.88 -16.19
C GLU A 133 14.19 10.31 -17.48
N THR A 134 13.94 11.16 -18.49
CA THR A 134 13.16 10.84 -19.70
C THR A 134 13.98 10.23 -20.84
N SER A 135 15.32 10.23 -20.77
CA SER A 135 16.17 9.73 -21.85
C SER A 135 16.70 8.33 -21.58
N GLN A 136 16.19 7.33 -22.31
CA GLN A 136 16.56 5.89 -22.24
C GLN A 136 17.99 5.57 -22.78
N VAL A 137 18.86 6.56 -22.93
CA VAL A 137 20.23 6.35 -23.42
C VAL A 137 21.16 6.18 -22.21
N GLN A 138 22.04 5.18 -22.25
CA GLN A 138 23.12 4.99 -21.29
C GLN A 138 24.04 6.22 -21.30
N LYS A 139 23.69 7.22 -20.50
CA LYS A 139 24.48 8.44 -20.34
C LYS A 139 25.66 8.12 -19.40
N PRO A 140 26.88 8.56 -19.71
CA PRO A 140 27.98 8.46 -18.75
C PRO A 140 27.60 9.18 -17.45
N MET A 141 28.08 8.66 -16.32
CA MET A 141 27.84 9.28 -15.02
C MET A 141 28.34 10.72 -15.02
N THR A 142 27.56 11.63 -14.46
CA THR A 142 27.99 13.00 -14.18
C THR A 142 29.14 13.00 -13.16
N PRO A 143 29.89 14.12 -13.05
CA PRO A 143 30.95 14.23 -12.06
C PRO A 143 30.43 14.03 -10.63
N TYR A 144 29.24 14.57 -10.31
CA TYR A 144 28.60 14.40 -9.02
C TYR A 144 28.17 12.95 -8.75
N GLU A 145 27.58 12.29 -9.74
CA GLU A 145 27.25 10.86 -9.67
C GLU A 145 28.49 9.99 -9.44
N SER A 146 29.60 10.31 -10.13
CA SER A 146 30.87 9.62 -9.99
C SER A 146 31.49 9.82 -8.60
N LEU A 147 31.37 11.02 -8.03
CA LEU A 147 31.78 11.31 -6.64
C LEU A 147 30.98 10.45 -5.65
N LEU A 148 29.65 10.42 -5.81
CA LEU A 148 28.79 9.62 -4.93
C LEU A 148 29.09 8.13 -5.06
N TRP A 149 29.22 7.61 -6.28
CA TRP A 149 29.44 6.19 -6.54
C TRP A 149 30.79 5.68 -6.02
N ASN A 150 31.87 6.47 -6.19
CA ASN A 150 33.23 6.01 -5.91
C ASN A 150 33.75 6.39 -4.52
N VAL A 151 33.14 7.40 -3.86
CA VAL A 151 33.61 7.88 -2.55
C VAL A 151 32.56 7.69 -1.47
N TRP A 152 31.35 8.18 -1.71
CA TRP A 152 30.29 8.20 -0.71
C TRP A 152 29.66 6.81 -0.51
N LEU A 153 29.26 6.14 -1.59
CA LEU A 153 28.54 4.86 -1.55
C LEU A 153 29.37 3.74 -0.89
N PRO A 154 30.69 3.58 -1.12
CA PRO A 154 31.49 2.57 -0.43
C PRO A 154 31.47 2.74 1.10
N LYS A 155 31.48 3.98 1.59
CA LYS A 155 31.40 4.26 3.03
C LYS A 155 30.03 3.90 3.59
N VAL A 156 28.97 4.33 2.91
CA VAL A 156 27.58 4.02 3.28
C VAL A 156 27.33 2.52 3.30
N ARG A 157 27.77 1.81 2.26
CA ARG A 157 27.73 0.34 2.18
C ARG A 157 28.43 -0.31 3.37
N THR A 158 29.62 0.17 3.72
CA THR A 158 30.39 -0.36 4.85
C THR A 158 29.63 -0.18 6.17
N CYS A 159 29.10 1.02 6.44
CA CYS A 159 28.35 1.29 7.66
C CYS A 159 27.02 0.51 7.73
N ILE A 160 26.25 0.46 6.64
CA ILE A 160 24.99 -0.30 6.59
C ILE A 160 25.26 -1.80 6.77
N ASN A 161 26.31 -2.35 6.16
CA ASN A 161 26.60 -3.78 6.27
C ASN A 161 27.08 -4.16 7.67
N ASN A 162 27.96 -3.37 8.27
CA ASN A 162 28.68 -3.74 9.48
C ASN A 162 28.05 -3.22 10.78
N GLU A 163 27.35 -2.08 10.75
CA GLU A 163 26.86 -1.41 11.97
C GLU A 163 25.35 -1.41 12.09
N TRP A 164 24.61 -1.31 10.98
CA TRP A 164 23.15 -1.24 11.03
C TRP A 164 22.52 -2.62 11.27
N SER A 165 21.55 -2.68 12.17
CA SER A 165 20.65 -3.82 12.37
C SER A 165 19.23 -3.47 11.93
N PRO A 166 18.54 -4.31 11.13
CA PRO A 166 17.14 -4.11 10.78
C PRO A 166 16.18 -4.00 11.99
N GLU A 167 16.58 -4.55 13.15
CA GLU A 167 15.80 -4.48 14.39
C GLU A 167 15.65 -3.03 14.91
N ASP A 168 16.63 -2.18 14.62
CA ASP A 168 16.51 -0.73 14.79
C ASP A 168 16.57 -0.03 13.42
N PRO A 169 15.42 0.16 12.75
CA PRO A 169 15.36 0.78 11.43
C PRO A 169 15.67 2.28 11.46
N THR A 170 15.50 2.94 12.60
CA THR A 170 15.53 4.40 12.78
C THR A 170 16.76 5.08 12.17
N PRO A 171 18.01 4.60 12.43
CA PRO A 171 19.20 5.27 11.93
C PRO A 171 19.31 5.23 10.41
N ALA A 172 18.97 4.08 9.80
CA ALA A 172 19.05 3.89 8.36
C ALA A 172 17.93 4.62 7.61
N VAL A 173 16.70 4.61 8.16
CA VAL A 173 15.57 5.37 7.58
C VAL A 173 15.87 6.86 7.61
N LYS A 174 16.28 7.39 8.77
CA LYS A 174 16.63 8.81 8.91
C LYS A 174 17.76 9.22 7.95
N PHE A 175 18.77 8.36 7.82
CA PHE A 175 19.84 8.56 6.84
C PHE A 175 19.32 8.62 5.41
N TYR A 176 18.51 7.64 5.00
CA TYR A 176 17.93 7.58 3.66
C TYR A 176 17.08 8.82 3.37
N GLU A 177 16.17 9.20 4.27
CA GLU A 177 15.31 10.38 4.11
C GLU A 177 16.10 11.68 4.00
N THR A 178 17.17 11.83 4.80
CA THR A 178 18.03 13.02 4.78
C THR A 178 18.75 13.18 3.44
N TRP A 179 19.16 12.07 2.83
CA TRP A 179 19.92 12.06 1.58
C TRP A 179 19.05 11.91 0.32
N ALA A 180 17.81 11.45 0.43
CA ALA A 180 16.97 11.11 -0.73
C ALA A 180 16.89 12.21 -1.81
N GLY A 181 16.83 13.48 -1.41
CA GLY A 181 16.78 14.63 -2.32
C GLY A 181 18.10 14.95 -3.05
N PHE A 182 19.21 14.34 -2.62
CA PHE A 182 20.56 14.51 -3.17
C PHE A 182 21.05 13.28 -3.93
N LEU A 183 20.39 12.13 -3.77
CA LEU A 183 20.79 10.89 -4.41
C LEU A 183 20.19 10.77 -5.82
N PRO A 184 20.99 10.47 -6.84
CA PRO A 184 20.52 10.03 -8.15
C PRO A 184 19.66 8.76 -8.04
N GLY A 185 18.72 8.56 -8.96
CA GLY A 185 17.78 7.42 -8.95
C GLY A 185 18.48 6.07 -8.79
N PHE A 186 19.47 5.79 -9.64
CA PHE A 186 20.22 4.52 -9.59
C PHE A 186 21.00 4.31 -8.27
N VAL A 187 21.41 5.38 -7.58
CA VAL A 187 22.08 5.28 -6.27
C VAL A 187 21.05 4.95 -5.19
N ARG A 188 19.86 5.57 -5.22
CA ARG A 188 18.75 5.20 -4.32
C ARG A 188 18.38 3.73 -4.50
N ASP A 189 18.25 3.30 -5.76
CA ASP A 189 17.98 1.91 -6.12
C ASP A 189 19.08 0.97 -5.60
N ASN A 190 20.36 1.31 -5.77
CA ASN A 190 21.45 0.50 -5.23
C ASN A 190 21.36 0.34 -3.71
N ILE A 191 21.06 1.42 -2.98
CA ILE A 191 20.94 1.37 -1.51
C ILE A 191 19.78 0.45 -1.11
N LEU A 192 18.60 0.65 -1.70
CA LEU A 192 17.42 -0.15 -1.38
C LEU A 192 17.64 -1.62 -1.75
N ASP A 193 18.04 -1.89 -3.00
CA ASP A 193 18.10 -3.25 -3.56
C ASP A 193 19.27 -4.07 -3.02
N GLN A 194 20.43 -3.45 -2.81
CA GLN A 194 21.66 -4.18 -2.47
C GLN A 194 21.99 -4.13 -0.99
N LEU A 195 21.50 -3.14 -0.24
CA LEU A 195 21.91 -2.93 1.15
C LEU A 195 20.76 -3.12 2.14
N ILE A 196 19.62 -2.48 1.88
CA ILE A 196 18.50 -2.44 2.84
C ILE A 196 17.63 -3.67 2.72
N ILE A 197 17.00 -3.90 1.55
CA ILE A 197 16.02 -4.97 1.34
C ILE A 197 16.61 -6.35 1.63
N PRO A 198 17.84 -6.71 1.21
CA PRO A 198 18.41 -8.01 1.52
C PRO A 198 18.55 -8.26 3.03
N LYS A 199 18.83 -7.21 3.82
CA LYS A 199 18.93 -7.33 5.28
C LYS A 199 17.54 -7.42 5.93
N ILE A 200 16.56 -6.65 5.44
CA ILE A 200 15.16 -6.76 5.88
C ILE A 200 14.62 -8.16 5.59
N ASN A 201 14.76 -8.66 4.37
CA ASN A 201 14.26 -9.99 4.01
C ASN A 201 14.94 -11.10 4.83
N ARG A 202 16.23 -10.98 5.13
CA ARG A 202 16.90 -11.90 6.07
C ARG A 202 16.31 -11.82 7.48
N ALA A 203 16.07 -10.62 8.00
CA ALA A 203 15.46 -10.44 9.32
C ALA A 203 14.03 -11.00 9.38
N ILE A 204 13.22 -10.79 8.33
CA ILE A 204 11.89 -11.40 8.18
C ILE A 204 12.02 -12.93 8.13
N ALA A 205 12.95 -13.46 7.33
CA ALA A 205 13.18 -14.89 7.19
C ALA A 205 13.64 -15.56 8.49
N SER A 206 14.44 -14.88 9.33
CA SER A 206 14.87 -15.36 10.64
C SER A 206 13.89 -15.04 11.78
N TRP A 207 12.83 -14.27 11.52
CA TRP A 207 11.87 -13.89 12.54
C TRP A 207 11.18 -15.13 13.13
N ASP A 208 11.28 -15.27 14.46
CA ASP A 208 10.63 -16.31 15.26
C ASP A 208 9.40 -15.72 15.97
N PRO A 209 8.20 -16.24 15.71
CA PRO A 209 6.99 -15.75 16.36
C PRO A 209 6.87 -16.06 17.86
N LYS A 210 7.59 -17.07 18.38
CA LYS A 210 7.47 -17.48 19.80
C LYS A 210 8.33 -16.62 20.73
N HIS A 211 9.45 -16.14 20.22
CA HIS A 211 10.40 -15.31 20.96
C HIS A 211 10.86 -14.15 20.07
N PRO A 212 9.94 -13.25 19.68
CA PRO A 212 10.29 -12.15 18.80
C PRO A 212 11.24 -11.19 19.52
N THR A 213 12.44 -10.99 18.96
CA THR A 213 13.36 -9.92 19.42
C THR A 213 12.75 -8.55 19.12
N VAL A 214 12.04 -8.44 18.00
CA VAL A 214 11.27 -7.26 17.56
C VAL A 214 9.99 -7.69 16.82
N SER A 215 8.99 -6.81 16.81
CA SER A 215 7.77 -7.04 16.04
C SER A 215 8.06 -7.00 14.53
N LEU A 216 7.35 -7.83 13.77
CA LEU A 216 7.48 -7.86 12.31
C LEU A 216 7.12 -6.50 11.69
N GLN A 217 6.19 -5.78 12.32
CA GLN A 217 5.79 -4.44 11.90
C GLN A 217 6.98 -3.48 11.95
N ARG A 218 7.74 -3.48 13.05
CA ARG A 218 8.93 -2.65 13.21
C ARG A 218 9.99 -2.89 12.13
N LEU A 219 10.14 -4.12 11.66
CA LEU A 219 11.09 -4.47 10.59
C LEU A 219 10.67 -3.90 9.23
N VAL A 220 9.37 -3.85 8.95
CA VAL A 220 8.84 -3.63 7.59
C VAL A 220 8.27 -2.22 7.40
N PHE A 221 7.42 -1.77 8.32
CA PHE A 221 6.58 -0.58 8.13
C PHE A 221 7.37 0.71 7.91
N PRO A 222 8.50 0.96 8.61
CA PRO A 222 9.31 2.15 8.39
C PRO A 222 9.84 2.29 6.96
N TRP A 223 9.91 1.19 6.20
CA TRP A 223 10.42 1.20 4.83
C TRP A 223 9.33 1.32 3.76
N LEU A 224 8.06 1.01 4.08
CA LEU A 224 6.97 1.01 3.11
C LEU A 224 6.85 2.30 2.27
N PRO A 225 7.00 3.52 2.85
CA PRO A 225 6.93 4.77 2.08
C PRO A 225 8.06 4.93 1.04
N HIS A 226 9.14 4.15 1.16
CA HIS A 226 10.37 4.32 0.38
C HIS A 226 10.61 3.24 -0.67
N LEU A 227 9.93 2.09 -0.58
CA LEU A 227 10.20 0.91 -1.41
C LEU A 227 9.63 1.03 -2.85
N GLY A 228 8.61 1.87 -3.06
CA GLY A 228 8.00 2.05 -4.38
C GLY A 228 7.48 0.73 -4.96
N LEU A 229 7.97 0.33 -6.14
CA LEU A 229 7.55 -0.90 -6.81
C LEU A 229 7.98 -2.19 -6.08
N ARG A 230 8.90 -2.10 -5.10
CA ARG A 230 9.46 -3.24 -4.35
C ARG A 230 8.64 -3.61 -3.11
N VAL A 231 7.56 -2.87 -2.85
CA VAL A 231 6.72 -3.05 -1.64
C VAL A 231 6.18 -4.48 -1.57
N GLU A 232 5.66 -5.01 -2.68
CA GLU A 232 5.05 -6.34 -2.70
C GLU A 232 6.05 -7.46 -2.35
N ASP A 233 7.30 -7.37 -2.80
CA ASP A 233 8.32 -8.39 -2.51
C ASP A 233 8.59 -8.52 -1.00
N VAL A 234 8.71 -7.39 -0.31
CA VAL A 234 8.93 -7.35 1.15
C VAL A 234 7.67 -7.76 1.91
N LEU A 235 6.50 -7.29 1.45
CA LEU A 235 5.23 -7.62 2.07
C LEU A 235 4.88 -9.10 1.93
N ASP A 236 5.20 -9.74 0.81
CA ASP A 236 4.90 -11.14 0.58
C ASP A 236 5.62 -12.06 1.56
N ASP A 237 6.90 -11.81 1.82
CA ASP A 237 7.65 -12.57 2.82
C ASP A 237 7.08 -12.38 4.23
N ALA A 238 6.69 -11.14 4.57
CA ALA A 238 6.05 -10.84 5.84
C ALA A 238 4.66 -11.50 5.97
N ARG A 239 3.83 -11.46 4.93
CA ARG A 239 2.51 -12.12 4.87
C ARG A 239 2.65 -13.63 5.05
N ARG A 240 3.65 -14.26 4.39
CA ARG A 240 3.95 -15.70 4.56
C ARG A 240 4.32 -16.03 6.00
N LYS A 241 5.16 -15.20 6.64
CA LYS A 241 5.54 -15.37 8.05
C LYS A 241 4.36 -15.25 9.00
N LEU A 242 3.49 -14.27 8.77
CA LEU A 242 2.29 -14.08 9.58
C LEU A 242 1.31 -15.26 9.47
N ARG A 243 1.08 -15.77 8.25
CA ARG A 243 0.28 -16.98 8.02
C ARG A 243 0.85 -18.20 8.73
N SER A 244 2.18 -18.38 8.66
CA SER A 244 2.88 -19.48 9.33
C SER A 244 2.79 -19.38 10.86
N PHE A 245 2.87 -18.17 11.40
CA PHE A 245 2.69 -17.91 12.82
C PHE A 245 1.29 -18.32 13.29
N LEU A 246 0.23 -17.83 12.64
CA LEU A 246 -1.15 -18.15 13.02
C LEU A 246 -1.48 -19.64 12.94
N ARG A 247 -0.79 -20.38 12.07
CA ARG A 247 -0.90 -21.84 12.01
C ARG A 247 -0.49 -22.50 13.34
N HIS A 248 0.51 -21.97 14.03
CA HIS A 248 1.04 -22.52 15.28
C HIS A 248 0.61 -21.75 16.54
N TRP A 249 0.01 -20.58 16.37
CA TRP A 249 -0.54 -19.75 17.44
C TRP A 249 -1.56 -20.50 18.31
N ALA A 250 -1.55 -20.26 19.63
CA ALA A 250 -2.56 -20.77 20.55
C ALA A 250 -3.38 -19.62 21.18
N PRO A 251 -4.68 -19.83 21.48
CA PRO A 251 -5.51 -18.81 22.14
C PRO A 251 -4.95 -18.28 23.48
N ALA A 252 -4.19 -19.11 24.21
CA ALA A 252 -3.52 -18.71 25.44
C ALA A 252 -2.44 -17.63 25.23
N ASP A 253 -1.87 -17.53 24.03
CA ASP A 253 -0.85 -16.52 23.69
C ASP A 253 -1.49 -15.12 23.48
N GLY A 254 -2.83 -15.04 23.43
CA GLY A 254 -3.56 -13.80 23.21
C GLY A 254 -3.49 -13.29 21.77
N VAL A 255 -3.99 -12.07 21.55
CA VAL A 255 -3.85 -11.38 20.25
C VAL A 255 -2.42 -10.85 20.16
N PRO A 256 -1.67 -11.17 19.09
CA PRO A 256 -0.29 -10.70 18.94
C PRO A 256 -0.23 -9.18 18.88
N GLU A 257 0.81 -8.59 19.47
CA GLU A 257 1.08 -7.16 19.39
C GLU A 257 1.25 -6.72 17.93
N ASP A 258 0.78 -5.52 17.60
CA ASP A 258 0.75 -4.94 16.24
C ASP A 258 -0.03 -5.73 15.18
N PHE A 259 -0.68 -6.85 15.51
CA PHE A 259 -1.38 -7.69 14.54
C PHE A 259 -2.51 -6.95 13.81
N SER A 260 -3.20 -6.03 14.48
CA SER A 260 -4.26 -5.20 13.89
C SER A 260 -3.75 -4.32 12.76
N MET A 261 -2.49 -3.85 12.82
CA MET A 261 -1.87 -2.98 11.82
C MET A 261 -1.63 -3.72 10.49
N TRP A 262 -1.56 -5.06 10.53
CA TRP A 262 -1.43 -5.88 9.34
C TRP A 262 -2.74 -5.98 8.57
N ARG A 263 -3.89 -5.62 9.13
CA ARG A 263 -5.18 -5.71 8.43
C ARG A 263 -5.16 -4.98 7.08
N ASP A 264 -4.61 -3.78 7.04
CA ASP A 264 -4.59 -2.93 5.85
C ASP A 264 -3.53 -3.37 4.82
N VAL A 265 -2.62 -4.27 5.21
CA VAL A 265 -1.58 -4.86 4.35
C VAL A 265 -2.09 -6.04 3.52
N PHE A 266 -3.17 -6.68 3.98
CA PHE A 266 -3.80 -7.81 3.31
C PHE A 266 -5.03 -7.35 2.52
N GLU A 267 -5.32 -8.06 1.42
CA GLU A 267 -6.65 -7.98 0.84
C GLU A 267 -7.69 -8.48 1.86
N LYS A 268 -8.86 -7.83 1.88
CA LYS A 268 -9.91 -8.13 2.86
C LYS A 268 -10.34 -9.59 2.82
N SER A 269 -10.50 -10.17 1.63
CA SER A 269 -10.81 -11.59 1.41
C SER A 269 -9.77 -12.51 2.03
N ASP A 270 -8.50 -12.23 1.77
CA ASP A 270 -7.35 -13.02 2.25
C ASP A 270 -7.19 -12.96 3.76
N TRP A 271 -7.35 -11.76 4.34
CA TRP A 271 -7.32 -11.55 5.78
C TRP A 271 -8.35 -12.42 6.48
N ASP A 272 -9.60 -12.35 6.01
CA ASP A 272 -10.70 -13.08 6.63
C ASP A 272 -10.60 -14.59 6.42
N ALA A 273 -10.17 -15.03 5.23
CA ALA A 273 -9.94 -16.45 4.96
C ALA A 273 -8.83 -17.02 5.86
N MET A 274 -7.77 -16.24 6.10
CA MET A 274 -6.68 -16.62 7.01
C MET A 274 -7.16 -16.78 8.45
N LEU A 275 -7.93 -15.81 8.97
CA LEU A 275 -8.49 -15.89 10.32
C LEU A 275 -9.50 -17.03 10.47
N LEU A 276 -10.38 -17.22 9.49
CA LEU A 276 -11.36 -18.30 9.49
C LEU A 276 -10.70 -19.67 9.47
N LYS A 277 -9.55 -19.81 8.79
CA LYS A 277 -8.82 -21.07 8.68
C LYS A 277 -7.96 -21.40 9.90
N HIS A 278 -7.31 -20.39 10.49
CA HIS A 278 -6.24 -20.62 11.49
C HIS A 278 -6.59 -20.19 12.91
N VAL A 279 -7.50 -19.24 13.08
CA VAL A 279 -7.84 -18.65 14.40
C VAL A 279 -9.20 -19.16 14.89
N VAL A 280 -10.25 -19.00 14.08
CA VAL A 280 -11.64 -19.30 14.48
C VAL A 280 -11.81 -20.74 14.99
N PRO A 281 -11.25 -21.80 14.35
CA PRO A 281 -11.42 -23.16 14.85
C PRO A 281 -10.79 -23.38 16.23
N LYS A 282 -9.68 -22.70 16.52
CA LYS A 282 -8.97 -22.79 17.81
C LYS A 282 -9.73 -22.06 18.92
N LEU A 283 -10.27 -20.88 18.60
CA LEU A 283 -11.18 -20.16 19.52
C LEU A 283 -12.43 -20.99 19.82
N GLY A 284 -13.00 -21.64 18.80
CA GLY A 284 -14.13 -22.56 18.95
C GLY A 284 -13.79 -23.75 19.83
N LEU A 285 -12.59 -24.33 19.69
CA LEU A 285 -12.13 -25.44 20.51
C LEU A 285 -11.99 -25.04 21.99
N VAL A 286 -11.40 -23.88 22.30
CA VAL A 286 -11.31 -23.35 23.67
C VAL A 286 -12.71 -23.15 24.27
N LEU A 287 -13.62 -22.53 23.53
CA LEU A 287 -14.99 -22.38 23.99
C LEU A 287 -15.72 -23.72 24.13
N ARG A 288 -15.39 -24.74 23.33
CA ARG A 288 -16.06 -26.05 23.36
C ARG A 288 -15.56 -26.91 24.53
N GLU A 289 -14.26 -26.97 24.73
CA GLU A 289 -13.62 -27.93 25.63
C GLU A 289 -13.40 -27.33 27.02
N GLU A 290 -12.84 -26.12 27.09
CA GLU A 290 -12.39 -25.48 28.32
C GLU A 290 -13.47 -24.62 28.96
N PHE A 291 -14.27 -23.88 28.16
CA PHE A 291 -15.31 -23.04 28.71
C PHE A 291 -16.49 -23.86 29.27
N ARG A 292 -16.74 -23.69 30.57
CA ARG A 292 -17.89 -24.24 31.29
C ARG A 292 -18.59 -23.12 32.06
N VAL A 293 -19.91 -23.12 32.03
CA VAL A 293 -20.71 -22.20 32.83
C VAL A 293 -20.95 -22.88 34.18
N ASN A 294 -20.36 -22.35 35.25
CA ASN A 294 -20.45 -22.89 36.59
C ASN A 294 -20.78 -21.77 37.59
N PRO A 295 -22.03 -21.66 38.05
CA PRO A 295 -22.45 -20.61 38.97
C PRO A 295 -21.70 -20.55 40.31
N ARG A 296 -21.05 -21.64 40.73
CA ARG A 296 -20.33 -21.69 42.02
C ARG A 296 -18.86 -21.32 41.92
N ASN A 297 -18.24 -21.59 40.77
CA ASN A 297 -16.82 -21.34 40.53
C ASN A 297 -16.60 -21.10 39.03
N GLN A 298 -16.87 -19.88 38.57
CA GLN A 298 -16.80 -19.53 37.15
C GLN A 298 -15.36 -19.24 36.74
N ASP A 299 -14.84 -19.99 35.78
CA ASP A 299 -13.58 -19.67 35.11
C ASP A 299 -13.85 -18.77 33.90
N MET A 300 -13.25 -17.59 33.89
CA MET A 300 -13.37 -16.59 32.82
C MET A 300 -12.21 -16.65 31.84
N THR A 301 -11.16 -17.42 32.12
CA THR A 301 -9.95 -17.51 31.29
C THR A 301 -10.26 -17.86 29.83
N PRO A 302 -11.07 -18.91 29.53
CA PRO A 302 -11.39 -19.27 28.15
C PRO A 302 -12.11 -18.15 27.39
N LEU A 303 -13.02 -17.42 28.05
CA LEU A 303 -13.76 -16.33 27.43
C LEU A 303 -12.88 -15.08 27.24
N ALA A 304 -12.01 -14.79 28.21
CA ALA A 304 -11.05 -13.69 28.15
C ALA A 304 -10.03 -13.85 27.01
N GLN A 305 -9.66 -15.08 26.65
CA GLN A 305 -8.82 -15.37 25.48
C GLN A 305 -9.53 -15.10 24.15
N VAL A 306 -10.87 -15.24 24.11
CA VAL A 306 -11.65 -15.15 22.87
C VAL A 306 -12.14 -13.73 22.59
N LEU A 307 -12.57 -12.97 23.61
CA LEU A 307 -13.18 -11.65 23.44
C LEU A 307 -12.32 -10.62 22.68
N PRO A 308 -10.98 -10.54 22.86
CA PRO A 308 -10.15 -9.59 22.13
C PRO A 308 -10.22 -9.74 20.60
N TRP A 309 -10.51 -10.94 20.10
CA TRP A 309 -10.63 -11.24 18.67
C TRP A 309 -11.88 -10.64 18.01
N SER A 310 -12.83 -10.15 18.79
CA SER A 310 -14.05 -9.49 18.28
C SER A 310 -13.75 -8.25 17.42
N THR A 311 -12.63 -7.59 17.64
CA THR A 311 -12.22 -6.40 16.87
C THR A 311 -11.58 -6.77 15.53
N LEU A 312 -11.08 -8.00 15.39
CA LEU A 312 -10.32 -8.51 14.23
C LEU A 312 -11.15 -9.38 13.30
N LEU A 313 -12.14 -10.09 13.85
CA LEU A 313 -13.05 -10.96 13.12
C LEU A 313 -14.25 -10.19 12.58
N ARG A 314 -14.83 -10.67 11.46
CA ARG A 314 -16.12 -10.15 11.01
C ARG A 314 -17.19 -10.36 12.08
N PRO A 315 -18.08 -9.39 12.34
CA PRO A 315 -19.14 -9.52 13.34
C PRO A 315 -20.01 -10.77 13.15
N SER A 316 -20.29 -11.18 11.91
CA SER A 316 -21.04 -12.39 11.61
C SER A 316 -20.33 -13.67 12.04
N VAL A 317 -19.03 -13.78 11.80
CA VAL A 317 -18.21 -14.94 12.18
C VAL A 317 -18.08 -15.01 13.71
N PHE A 318 -17.84 -13.87 14.36
CA PHE A 318 -17.76 -13.82 15.82
C PHE A 318 -19.10 -14.14 16.49
N SER A 319 -20.21 -13.65 15.91
CA SER A 319 -21.58 -14.02 16.32
C SER A 319 -21.78 -15.53 16.28
N GLN A 320 -21.49 -16.15 15.13
CA GLN A 320 -21.68 -17.58 14.92
C GLN A 320 -20.87 -18.42 15.91
N LEU A 321 -19.65 -17.99 16.22
CA LEU A 321 -18.80 -18.63 17.22
C LEU A 321 -19.47 -18.68 18.61
N LEU A 322 -20.00 -17.54 19.07
CA LEU A 322 -20.69 -17.45 20.36
C LEU A 322 -22.04 -18.18 20.35
N GLU A 323 -22.79 -18.05 19.26
CA GLU A 323 -24.08 -18.75 19.04
C GLU A 323 -23.91 -20.27 19.08
N THR A 324 -22.78 -20.78 18.62
CA THR A 324 -22.52 -22.22 18.55
C THR A 324 -21.95 -22.80 19.84
N GLU A 325 -21.01 -22.09 20.49
CA GLU A 325 -20.21 -22.65 21.58
C GLU A 325 -20.49 -22.05 22.96
N PHE A 326 -20.93 -20.78 23.04
CA PHE A 326 -21.20 -20.09 24.32
C PHE A 326 -22.67 -20.19 24.73
N PHE A 327 -23.59 -19.70 23.89
CA PHE A 327 -25.00 -19.55 24.25
C PHE A 327 -25.72 -20.85 24.62
N PRO A 328 -25.49 -22.00 23.95
CA PRO A 328 -26.14 -23.25 24.35
C PRO A 328 -25.80 -23.64 25.80
N LYS A 329 -24.53 -23.52 26.19
CA LYS A 329 -24.07 -23.84 27.55
C LYS A 329 -24.64 -22.88 28.58
N TRP A 330 -24.70 -21.60 28.23
CA TRP A 330 -25.22 -20.55 29.11
C TRP A 330 -26.74 -20.68 29.31
N LEU A 331 -27.50 -20.92 28.24
CA LEU A 331 -28.94 -21.15 28.28
C LEU A 331 -29.31 -22.44 29.01
N ASP A 332 -28.50 -23.49 28.87
CA ASP A 332 -28.69 -24.75 29.60
C ASP A 332 -28.58 -24.55 31.12
N VAL A 333 -27.56 -23.82 31.58
CA VAL A 333 -27.41 -23.52 33.02
C VAL A 333 -28.53 -22.64 33.52
N LEU A 334 -28.94 -21.64 32.72
CA LEU A 334 -30.10 -20.80 33.03
C LEU A 334 -31.37 -21.65 33.17
N HIS A 335 -31.64 -22.57 32.24
CA HIS A 335 -32.78 -23.50 32.33
C HIS A 335 -32.72 -24.37 33.57
N MET A 336 -31.57 -24.99 33.85
CA MET A 336 -31.37 -25.82 35.05
C MET A 336 -31.61 -25.03 36.34
N TRP A 337 -31.26 -23.75 36.38
CA TRP A 337 -31.51 -22.89 37.52
C TRP A 337 -33.00 -22.54 37.66
N LEU A 338 -33.68 -22.22 36.55
CA LEU A 338 -35.11 -21.85 36.51
C LEU A 338 -36.06 -23.02 36.85
N VAL A 339 -35.61 -24.26 36.71
CA VAL A 339 -36.39 -25.48 37.02
C VAL A 339 -36.24 -25.91 38.50
N GLN A 340 -35.44 -25.20 39.31
CA GLN A 340 -35.27 -25.55 40.73
C GLN A 340 -36.52 -25.23 41.56
N PRO A 341 -36.83 -25.99 42.64
CA PRO A 341 -38.03 -25.77 43.45
C PRO A 341 -38.10 -24.42 44.18
N ARG A 342 -36.95 -23.74 44.36
CA ARG A 342 -36.83 -22.44 45.06
C ARG A 342 -35.89 -21.52 44.28
N VAL A 343 -36.34 -20.98 43.16
CA VAL A 343 -35.57 -20.03 42.34
C VAL A 343 -35.66 -18.62 42.93
N SER A 344 -34.53 -17.94 43.10
CA SER A 344 -34.49 -16.51 43.34
C SER A 344 -34.33 -15.76 42.01
N PHE A 345 -35.39 -15.10 41.55
CA PHE A 345 -35.32 -14.34 40.29
C PHE A 345 -34.41 -13.11 40.38
N GLU A 346 -34.17 -12.59 41.59
CA GLU A 346 -33.20 -11.52 41.83
C GLU A 346 -31.78 -12.01 41.54
N GLU A 347 -31.41 -13.19 42.03
CA GLU A 347 -30.09 -13.79 41.76
C GLU A 347 -29.93 -14.10 40.26
N VAL A 348 -30.99 -14.61 39.62
CA VAL A 348 -31.00 -14.86 38.16
C VAL A 348 -30.79 -13.56 37.38
N ALA A 349 -31.44 -12.46 37.78
CA ALA A 349 -31.28 -11.15 37.14
C ALA A 349 -29.87 -10.58 37.31
N GLN A 350 -29.28 -10.71 38.51
CA GLN A 350 -27.89 -10.30 38.77
C GLN A 350 -26.91 -11.12 37.93
N TRP A 351 -27.09 -12.43 37.85
CA TRP A 351 -26.26 -13.33 37.04
C TRP A 351 -26.35 -13.02 35.54
N TYR A 352 -27.55 -12.79 35.01
CA TYR A 352 -27.74 -12.34 33.64
C TYR A 352 -26.99 -11.03 33.37
N SER A 353 -27.13 -10.06 34.28
CA SER A 353 -26.49 -8.74 34.14
C SER A 353 -24.96 -8.84 34.16
N PHE A 354 -24.41 -9.68 35.03
CA PHE A 354 -22.97 -9.98 35.07
C PHE A 354 -22.46 -10.55 33.75
N TRP A 355 -23.13 -11.57 33.21
CA TRP A 355 -22.73 -12.18 31.94
C TRP A 355 -22.82 -11.19 30.79
N LYS A 356 -23.90 -10.41 30.71
CA LYS A 356 -24.05 -9.39 29.66
C LYS A 356 -22.94 -8.33 29.76
N ALA A 357 -22.62 -7.87 30.96
CA ALA A 357 -21.57 -6.87 31.20
C ALA A 357 -20.14 -7.37 30.89
N THR A 358 -19.92 -8.69 30.85
CA THR A 358 -18.64 -9.29 30.45
C THR A 358 -18.31 -8.99 28.99
N PHE A 359 -19.32 -8.86 28.12
CA PHE A 359 -19.11 -8.60 26.71
C PHE A 359 -19.00 -7.08 26.47
N PRO A 360 -17.99 -6.61 25.71
CA PRO A 360 -17.92 -5.22 25.29
C PRO A 360 -19.17 -4.76 24.52
N GLU A 361 -19.51 -3.47 24.57
CA GLU A 361 -20.74 -2.94 23.96
C GLU A 361 -20.82 -3.21 22.45
N ASN A 362 -19.70 -3.10 21.74
CA ASN A 362 -19.61 -3.43 20.32
C ASN A 362 -19.94 -4.90 20.03
N VAL A 363 -19.71 -5.81 20.98
CA VAL A 363 -20.06 -7.23 20.87
C VAL A 363 -21.51 -7.47 21.24
N GLN A 364 -22.02 -6.81 22.30
CA GLN A 364 -23.42 -6.91 22.70
C GLN A 364 -24.38 -6.47 21.58
N ASN A 365 -23.97 -5.45 20.81
CA ASN A 365 -24.77 -4.90 19.72
C ASN A 365 -24.74 -5.75 18.44
N ILE A 366 -23.95 -6.83 18.39
CA ILE A 366 -23.97 -7.76 17.26
C ILE A 366 -25.31 -8.49 17.26
N PRO A 367 -26.08 -8.50 16.15
CA PRO A 367 -27.45 -9.01 16.13
C PRO A 367 -27.61 -10.44 16.69
N GLY A 368 -26.70 -11.37 16.39
CA GLY A 368 -26.80 -12.73 16.92
C GLY A 368 -26.43 -12.87 18.40
N VAL A 369 -25.49 -12.06 18.88
CA VAL A 369 -25.19 -11.98 20.32
C VAL A 369 -26.37 -11.40 21.08
N ALA A 370 -26.96 -10.30 20.56
CA ALA A 370 -28.17 -9.71 21.12
C ALA A 370 -29.32 -10.73 21.18
N ARG A 371 -29.54 -11.49 20.10
CA ARG A 371 -30.55 -12.56 20.06
C ARG A 371 -30.32 -13.62 21.15
N GLY A 372 -29.09 -14.07 21.37
CA GLY A 372 -28.77 -15.04 22.41
C GLY A 372 -29.15 -14.56 23.82
N PHE A 373 -28.83 -13.31 24.14
CA PHE A 373 -29.22 -12.69 25.41
C PHE A 373 -30.74 -12.48 25.50
N THR A 374 -31.40 -12.01 24.44
CA THR A 374 -32.86 -11.87 24.38
C THR A 374 -33.55 -13.22 24.59
N ARG A 375 -33.01 -14.31 24.04
CA ARG A 375 -33.56 -15.65 24.23
C ARG A 375 -33.48 -16.09 25.70
N GLY A 376 -32.37 -15.79 26.38
CA GLY A 376 -32.25 -16.01 27.82
C GLY A 376 -33.31 -15.25 28.62
N LEU A 377 -33.55 -13.98 28.29
CA LEU A 377 -34.59 -13.18 28.95
C LEU A 377 -36.00 -13.74 28.71
N GLN A 378 -36.29 -14.19 27.48
CA GLN A 378 -37.56 -14.87 27.17
C GLN A 378 -37.76 -16.14 28.00
N LEU A 379 -36.69 -16.92 28.21
CA LEU A 379 -36.74 -18.12 29.04
C LEU A 379 -37.07 -17.79 30.50
N VAL A 380 -36.47 -16.73 31.05
CA VAL A 380 -36.78 -16.23 32.39
C VAL A 380 -38.24 -15.78 32.49
N ASN A 381 -38.73 -14.98 31.53
CA ASN A 381 -40.13 -14.52 31.53
C ASN A 381 -41.11 -15.68 31.46
N THR A 382 -40.84 -16.69 30.61
CA THR A 382 -41.66 -17.90 30.51
C THR A 382 -41.68 -18.67 31.84
N ALA A 383 -40.55 -18.76 32.54
CA ALA A 383 -40.48 -19.41 33.84
C ALA A 383 -41.29 -18.65 34.91
N ILE A 384 -41.27 -17.31 34.89
CA ILE A 384 -42.09 -16.46 35.79
C ILE A 384 -43.58 -16.69 35.52
N GLU A 385 -44.00 -16.73 34.25
CA GLU A 385 -45.39 -16.97 33.85
C GLU A 385 -45.90 -18.37 34.27
N LEU A 386 -45.05 -19.39 34.19
CA LEU A 386 -45.38 -20.75 34.59
C LEU A 386 -45.40 -20.94 36.12
N GLY A 387 -44.73 -20.07 36.89
CA GLY A 387 -44.70 -20.11 38.35
C GLY A 387 -44.33 -21.50 38.90
N PRO A 388 -45.14 -22.11 39.78
CA PRO A 388 -44.83 -23.42 40.37
C PRO A 388 -44.82 -24.58 39.36
N ASP A 389 -45.38 -24.39 38.16
CA ASP A 389 -45.37 -25.40 37.10
C ASP A 389 -44.10 -25.36 36.23
N ALA A 390 -43.25 -24.35 36.38
CA ALA A 390 -42.01 -24.20 35.59
C ALA A 390 -41.14 -25.46 35.58
N PRO A 391 -40.95 -26.20 36.69
CA PRO A 391 -40.13 -27.41 36.68
C PRO A 391 -40.64 -28.54 35.78
N LYS A 392 -41.95 -28.55 35.46
CA LYS A 392 -42.59 -29.58 34.64
C LYS A 392 -42.86 -29.12 33.21
N LYS A 393 -43.10 -27.81 33.01
CA LYS A 393 -43.59 -27.24 31.75
C LYS A 393 -42.54 -26.43 30.98
N LEU A 394 -41.47 -25.97 31.64
CA LEU A 394 -40.43 -25.18 30.97
C LEU A 394 -39.56 -26.08 30.10
N LYS A 395 -39.70 -25.94 28.78
CA LYS A 395 -38.90 -26.69 27.80
C LYS A 395 -37.42 -26.28 27.90
N ARG A 396 -36.52 -27.26 27.81
CA ARG A 396 -35.09 -27.01 27.68
C ARG A 396 -34.83 -26.31 26.33
N PRO A 397 -34.09 -25.21 26.28
CA PRO A 397 -33.77 -24.54 25.03
C PRO A 397 -32.86 -25.42 24.17
N ASP A 398 -33.30 -25.76 22.96
CA ASP A 398 -32.37 -26.24 21.92
C ASP A 398 -32.00 -25.08 21.01
N TYR A 399 -31.01 -24.31 21.47
CA TYR A 399 -30.61 -23.09 20.78
C TYR A 399 -30.05 -23.35 19.38
N ARG A 400 -29.47 -24.54 19.12
CA ARG A 400 -28.91 -24.88 17.81
C ARG A 400 -30.01 -25.19 16.81
N GLU A 401 -31.03 -25.94 17.23
CA GLU A 401 -32.21 -26.19 16.41
C GLU A 401 -33.00 -24.91 16.12
N GLU A 402 -33.14 -24.02 17.11
CA GLU A 402 -33.80 -22.72 16.94
C GLU A 402 -33.08 -21.84 15.90
N LEU A 403 -31.74 -21.82 15.90
CA LEU A 403 -30.94 -21.10 14.90
C LEU A 403 -31.08 -21.72 13.50
N ALA A 404 -31.07 -23.04 13.40
CA ALA A 404 -31.26 -23.74 12.12
C ALA A 404 -32.67 -23.47 11.54
N ALA A 405 -33.70 -23.51 12.38
CA ALA A 405 -35.08 -23.19 11.98
C ALA A 405 -35.23 -21.72 11.56
N ALA A 406 -34.58 -20.78 12.26
CA ALA A 406 -34.60 -19.36 11.91
C ALA A 406 -33.91 -19.07 10.56
N ALA A 407 -32.82 -19.77 10.24
CA ALA A 407 -32.11 -19.64 8.97
C ALA A 407 -32.92 -20.20 7.78
N ILE A 408 -33.67 -21.28 7.98
CA ILE A 408 -34.57 -21.85 6.96
C ILE A 408 -35.81 -20.96 6.77
N GLY A 409 -36.39 -20.45 7.86
CA GLY A 409 -37.57 -19.59 7.83
C GLY A 409 -37.35 -18.24 7.13
N THR A 410 -36.13 -17.71 7.11
CA THR A 410 -35.79 -16.46 6.41
C THR A 410 -35.69 -16.61 4.89
N SER A 411 -35.59 -17.84 4.36
CA SER A 411 -35.57 -18.09 2.91
C SER A 411 -36.97 -18.35 2.32
N ALA A 412 -37.99 -18.59 3.16
CA ALA A 412 -39.32 -19.03 2.72
C ALA A 412 -40.41 -17.93 2.69
N THR A 413 -40.13 -16.70 3.13
CA THR A 413 -41.12 -15.61 3.19
C THR A 413 -40.75 -14.44 2.30
N ASN A 414 -40.84 -14.61 0.98
CA ASN A 414 -40.77 -13.49 0.03
C ASN A 414 -41.79 -13.62 -1.13
N VAL A 415 -43.03 -13.99 -0.82
CA VAL A 415 -44.16 -13.78 -1.74
C VAL A 415 -45.33 -13.16 -0.98
N SER A 416 -45.74 -11.99 -1.47
CA SER A 416 -46.98 -11.23 -1.20
C SER A 416 -47.07 -10.30 0.02
N ALA A 417 -46.77 -9.01 -0.19
CA ALA A 417 -47.49 -7.88 0.44
C ALA A 417 -47.27 -6.57 -0.38
N PRO A 418 -48.26 -5.65 -0.46
CA PRO A 418 -48.32 -4.55 -1.43
C PRO A 418 -47.50 -3.30 -1.03
N PRO A 419 -47.18 -2.37 -1.96
CA PRO A 419 -46.11 -1.41 -1.75
C PRO A 419 -46.57 -0.21 -0.89
N LYS A 420 -45.88 0.02 0.23
CA LYS A 420 -45.88 1.32 0.92
C LYS A 420 -44.58 2.06 0.58
N LYS A 421 -44.77 3.28 0.06
CA LYS A 421 -43.73 4.25 -0.28
C LYS A 421 -42.79 4.50 0.90
N THR A 422 -41.49 4.28 0.70
CA THR A 422 -40.42 4.83 1.54
C THR A 422 -39.27 5.32 0.67
N VAL A 423 -38.69 6.43 1.12
CA VAL A 423 -37.63 7.24 0.52
C VAL A 423 -36.29 6.46 0.58
N PRO A 424 -35.41 6.54 -0.44
CA PRO A 424 -34.34 5.56 -0.60
C PRO A 424 -33.12 5.83 0.28
N LEU A 425 -32.71 4.82 1.05
CA LEU A 425 -31.33 4.63 1.48
C LEU A 425 -30.67 3.66 0.48
N ARG A 426 -29.63 4.16 -0.19
CA ARG A 426 -28.92 3.58 -1.33
C ARG A 426 -28.41 2.15 -1.03
N THR A 427 -29.20 1.14 -1.41
CA THR A 427 -28.77 -0.25 -1.57
C THR A 427 -28.29 -0.43 -3.01
N GLN A 428 -27.15 -1.09 -3.20
CA GLN A 428 -26.68 -1.46 -4.54
C GLN A 428 -27.73 -2.37 -5.18
N GLU A 429 -28.41 -1.88 -6.21
CA GLU A 429 -29.34 -2.66 -7.01
C GLU A 429 -28.57 -3.79 -7.71
N VAL A 430 -28.89 -5.04 -7.39
CA VAL A 430 -28.51 -6.19 -8.21
C VAL A 430 -29.31 -6.08 -9.51
N THR A 431 -28.74 -5.38 -10.49
CA THR A 431 -29.34 -5.26 -11.82
C THR A 431 -29.39 -6.65 -12.47
N PHE A 432 -30.39 -6.93 -13.31
CA PHE A 432 -30.47 -8.21 -14.03
C PHE A 432 -29.18 -8.50 -14.83
N ARG A 433 -28.49 -7.46 -15.29
CA ARG A 433 -27.14 -7.56 -15.85
C ARG A 433 -26.13 -8.28 -14.92
N SER A 434 -26.15 -7.99 -13.62
CA SER A 434 -25.30 -8.68 -12.63
C SER A 434 -25.59 -10.19 -12.59
N ILE A 435 -26.86 -10.57 -12.76
CA ILE A 435 -27.29 -11.98 -12.81
C ILE A 435 -26.77 -12.64 -14.10
N VAL A 436 -26.82 -11.94 -15.23
CA VAL A 436 -26.26 -12.42 -16.51
C VAL A 436 -24.74 -12.60 -16.42
N GLU A 437 -24.04 -11.65 -15.79
CA GLU A 437 -22.59 -11.69 -15.57
C GLU A 437 -22.19 -12.86 -14.66
N GLU A 438 -22.91 -13.07 -13.56
CA GLU A 438 -22.70 -14.20 -12.63
C GLU A 438 -22.97 -15.55 -13.31
N TYR A 439 -24.07 -15.68 -14.05
CA TYR A 439 -24.41 -16.91 -14.78
C TYR A 439 -23.41 -17.25 -15.90
N ALA A 440 -22.88 -16.23 -16.58
CA ALA A 440 -21.80 -16.41 -17.56
C ALA A 440 -20.51 -16.91 -16.88
N ALA A 441 -20.16 -16.34 -15.71
CA ALA A 441 -18.99 -16.75 -14.93
C ALA A 441 -19.10 -18.20 -14.43
N GLU A 442 -20.27 -18.64 -13.96
CA GLU A 442 -20.54 -20.04 -13.57
C GLU A 442 -20.27 -21.03 -14.71
N HIS A 443 -20.49 -20.62 -15.96
CA HIS A 443 -20.27 -21.44 -17.16
C HIS A 443 -18.90 -21.21 -17.82
N ASN A 444 -17.95 -20.59 -17.12
CA ASN A 444 -16.60 -20.25 -17.63
C ASN A 444 -16.61 -19.37 -18.89
N LEU A 445 -17.61 -18.50 -19.02
CA LEU A 445 -17.72 -17.51 -20.09
C LEU A 445 -17.30 -16.13 -19.59
N LEU A 446 -16.61 -15.38 -20.44
CA LEU A 446 -16.23 -14.00 -20.20
C LEU A 446 -17.33 -13.07 -20.72
N PHE A 447 -17.82 -12.15 -19.89
CA PHE A 447 -18.79 -11.12 -20.24
C PHE A 447 -18.08 -9.75 -20.32
N ILE A 448 -17.76 -9.31 -21.55
CA ILE A 448 -16.84 -8.18 -21.78
C ILE A 448 -17.59 -6.99 -22.41
N PRO A 449 -17.54 -5.78 -21.84
CA PRO A 449 -18.13 -4.59 -22.45
C PRO A 449 -17.40 -4.22 -23.74
N THR A 450 -18.14 -3.98 -24.83
CA THR A 450 -17.54 -3.65 -26.14
C THR A 450 -17.37 -2.16 -26.41
N GLY A 451 -17.95 -1.31 -25.54
CA GLY A 451 -18.01 0.15 -25.74
C GLY A 451 -18.91 0.60 -26.90
N ARG A 452 -19.62 -0.33 -27.56
CA ARG A 452 -20.56 -0.06 -28.65
C ARG A 452 -22.00 -0.19 -28.14
N ALA A 453 -22.92 0.50 -28.79
CA ALA A 453 -24.35 0.38 -28.53
C ALA A 453 -25.06 -0.25 -29.74
N HIS A 454 -26.13 -1.00 -29.50
CA HIS A 454 -26.96 -1.57 -30.56
C HIS A 454 -27.73 -0.46 -31.30
N GLU A 455 -27.80 -0.53 -32.64
CA GLU A 455 -28.29 0.59 -33.46
C GLU A 455 -29.77 0.93 -33.23
N LYS A 456 -30.63 -0.09 -33.01
CA LYS A 456 -32.07 0.11 -32.81
C LYS A 456 -32.44 0.39 -31.35
N SER A 457 -31.93 -0.41 -30.41
CA SER A 457 -32.29 -0.30 -28.99
C SER A 457 -31.44 0.73 -28.23
N ARG A 458 -30.31 1.16 -28.80
CA ARG A 458 -29.29 2.02 -28.16
C ARG A 458 -28.73 1.48 -26.84
N MET A 459 -28.93 0.20 -26.56
CA MET A 459 -28.41 -0.47 -25.38
C MET A 459 -26.93 -0.85 -25.57
N PRO A 460 -26.11 -0.82 -24.51
CA PRO A 460 -24.71 -1.21 -24.59
C PRO A 460 -24.59 -2.69 -24.97
N LEU A 461 -23.67 -2.99 -25.89
CA LEU A 461 -23.36 -4.34 -26.34
C LEU A 461 -22.22 -4.94 -25.52
N PHE A 462 -22.42 -6.19 -25.13
CA PHE A 462 -21.48 -7.02 -24.41
C PHE A 462 -21.10 -8.21 -25.27
N ARG A 463 -19.83 -8.60 -25.21
CA ARG A 463 -19.35 -9.81 -25.85
C ARG A 463 -19.32 -10.93 -24.82
N VAL A 464 -20.00 -12.03 -25.12
CA VAL A 464 -19.93 -13.26 -24.34
C VAL A 464 -19.09 -14.27 -25.11
N SER A 465 -17.94 -14.67 -24.55
CA SER A 465 -17.00 -15.60 -25.19
C SER A 465 -16.45 -16.61 -24.22
N ASN A 466 -15.95 -17.74 -24.72
CA ASN A 466 -15.20 -18.69 -23.91
C ASN A 466 -13.91 -18.09 -23.33
N ALA A 467 -13.29 -18.80 -22.38
CA ALA A 467 -12.03 -18.39 -21.74
C ALA A 467 -10.84 -18.22 -22.71
N SER A 468 -10.92 -18.73 -23.95
CA SER A 468 -9.88 -18.54 -24.98
C SER A 468 -9.97 -17.18 -25.68
N GLY A 469 -11.03 -16.39 -25.48
CA GLY A 469 -11.25 -15.07 -26.10
C GLY A 469 -11.45 -15.10 -27.62
N LYS A 470 -11.43 -16.29 -28.24
CA LYS A 470 -11.65 -16.49 -29.68
C LYS A 470 -13.10 -16.92 -29.92
N GLY A 471 -13.81 -16.17 -30.76
CA GLY A 471 -15.25 -16.35 -30.96
C GLY A 471 -16.08 -15.71 -29.85
N GLY A 472 -17.41 -15.82 -29.94
CA GLY A 472 -18.36 -15.24 -28.99
C GLY A 472 -19.51 -14.50 -29.67
N ILE A 473 -20.60 -14.31 -28.94
CA ILE A 473 -21.80 -13.61 -29.41
C ILE A 473 -21.86 -12.20 -28.80
N LEU A 474 -22.47 -11.27 -29.53
CA LEU A 474 -22.80 -9.94 -29.02
C LEU A 474 -24.20 -9.97 -28.44
N VAL A 475 -24.36 -9.50 -27.21
CA VAL A 475 -25.64 -9.44 -26.53
C VAL A 475 -25.86 -8.06 -25.90
N TYR A 476 -27.11 -7.67 -25.74
CA TYR A 476 -27.48 -6.57 -24.84
C TYR A 476 -28.54 -7.04 -23.85
N VAL A 477 -28.65 -6.32 -22.74
CA VAL A 477 -29.61 -6.64 -21.68
C VAL A 477 -30.66 -5.54 -21.64
N GLN A 478 -31.93 -5.89 -21.79
CA GLN A 478 -33.05 -4.95 -21.75
C GLN A 478 -34.30 -5.67 -21.24
N ASP A 479 -35.06 -5.00 -20.37
CA ASP A 479 -36.33 -5.50 -19.78
C ASP A 479 -36.20 -6.90 -19.17
N ASP A 480 -35.15 -7.11 -18.35
CA ASP A 480 -34.81 -8.38 -17.70
C ASP A 480 -34.69 -9.58 -18.66
N ALA A 481 -34.25 -9.31 -19.89
CA ALA A 481 -33.97 -10.32 -20.90
C ALA A 481 -32.61 -10.07 -21.60
N VAL A 482 -31.97 -11.17 -22.03
CA VAL A 482 -30.76 -11.12 -22.86
C VAL A 482 -31.16 -11.19 -24.33
N TRP A 483 -30.69 -10.24 -25.12
CA TRP A 483 -30.96 -10.17 -26.55
C TRP A 483 -29.71 -10.53 -27.35
N ALA A 484 -29.83 -11.47 -28.28
CA ALA A 484 -28.73 -11.95 -29.11
C ALA A 484 -29.12 -12.03 -30.59
N PRO A 485 -28.15 -11.98 -31.53
CA PRO A 485 -28.43 -12.05 -32.96
C PRO A 485 -29.09 -13.38 -33.35
N ALA A 486 -30.12 -13.26 -34.19
CA ALA A 486 -30.79 -14.34 -34.91
C ALA A 486 -30.46 -14.27 -36.41
N GLU A 487 -30.98 -15.20 -37.20
CA GLU A 487 -30.82 -15.17 -38.66
C GLU A 487 -31.41 -13.87 -39.23
N GLY A 488 -30.60 -13.07 -39.94
CA GLY A 488 -31.05 -11.84 -40.61
C GLY A 488 -30.81 -10.51 -39.86
N ASP A 489 -29.74 -10.39 -39.08
CA ASP A 489 -29.32 -9.14 -38.38
C ASP A 489 -30.36 -8.59 -37.36
N GLU A 490 -31.38 -9.39 -37.03
CA GLU A 490 -32.35 -9.09 -36.00
C GLU A 490 -31.95 -9.73 -34.66
N TYR A 491 -32.05 -8.95 -33.58
CA TYR A 491 -31.82 -9.43 -32.22
C TYR A 491 -33.12 -9.94 -31.62
N ARG A 492 -33.09 -11.11 -30.98
CA ARG A 492 -34.22 -11.69 -30.25
C ARG A 492 -33.86 -11.97 -28.80
N ALA A 493 -34.85 -11.87 -27.91
CA ALA A 493 -34.71 -12.32 -26.53
C ALA A 493 -34.43 -13.83 -26.49
N ILE A 494 -33.41 -14.22 -25.74
CA ILE A 494 -32.99 -15.60 -25.52
C ILE A 494 -32.86 -15.87 -24.02
N THR A 495 -32.97 -17.14 -23.62
CA THR A 495 -32.72 -17.55 -22.24
C THR A 495 -31.22 -17.58 -21.93
N LEU A 496 -30.86 -17.57 -20.65
CA LEU A 496 -29.45 -17.68 -20.22
C LEU A 496 -28.83 -19.03 -20.64
N GLU A 497 -29.62 -20.11 -20.64
CA GLU A 497 -29.20 -21.42 -21.15
C GLU A 497 -28.89 -21.37 -22.66
N GLU A 498 -29.76 -20.72 -23.45
CA GLU A 498 -29.53 -20.52 -24.89
C GLU A 498 -28.30 -19.66 -25.18
N MET A 499 -28.02 -18.67 -24.33
CA MET A 499 -26.83 -17.82 -24.41
C MET A 499 -25.57 -18.67 -24.28
N VAL A 500 -25.50 -19.56 -23.28
CA VAL A 500 -24.38 -20.48 -23.07
C VAL A 500 -24.24 -21.45 -24.24
N LEU A 501 -25.35 -22.02 -24.71
CA LEU A 501 -25.35 -22.94 -25.86
C LEU A 501 -24.85 -22.29 -27.16
N LYS A 502 -25.18 -21.02 -27.40
CA LYS A 502 -24.72 -20.29 -28.58
C LYS A 502 -23.23 -19.94 -28.54
N VAL A 503 -22.64 -19.79 -27.35
CA VAL A 503 -21.20 -19.48 -27.19
C VAL A 503 -20.34 -20.75 -27.28
N ASN A 504 -20.88 -21.90 -26.88
CA ASN A 504 -20.21 -23.19 -26.89
C ASN A 504 -20.42 -24.02 -28.17
N LYS A 505 -21.22 -23.52 -29.11
CA LYS A 505 -21.28 -24.01 -30.49
C LYS A 505 -20.15 -23.39 -31.31
#